data_AF-A0A9K3DBH8-F1
#
_entry.id   AF-A0A9K3DBH8-F1
#
_cell.length_a   1.000
_cell.length_b   1.000
_cell.length_c   1.000
_cell.angle_alpha   90.00
_cell.angle_beta   90.00
_cell.angle_gamma   90.00
#
_symmetry.space_group_name_H-M   'P 1'
#
loop_
_entity.id
_entity.type
_entity.pdbx_description
1 polymer ?
#
loop_
_entity_poly.entity_id
_entity_poly.type
_entity_poly.pdbx_seq_one_letter_code
_entity_poly.pdbx_strand_id
1 'polypeptide(L)'
;ISEVHYGGRVTDDYDRRLMCTYAEEWIHPRALQDEFQFYTGYRIPKHSNIQEARDAIEQLPMRDNPQIYALHANAELTFQAKQATDVLGTILAVQPKDASSGNEESPEAYVFKQAKELLSKLPPDYDTKFTVPSQIKKQGGKAKPLNVFLSQ
;
A
#
# COMPACT_ATOMS: atom_id res chain seq x y z
N ILE A 1 -24.56 -2.78 -12.42
CA ILE A 1 -23.70 -1.87 -13.22
C ILE A 1 -22.22 -2.22 -13.01
N SER A 2 -21.71 -2.18 -11.77
CA SER A 2 -20.30 -2.47 -11.45
C SER A 2 -19.78 -3.80 -12.02
N GLU A 3 -20.45 -4.92 -11.70
CA GLU A 3 -19.97 -6.26 -12.13
C GLU A 3 -19.99 -6.48 -13.64
N VAL A 4 -21.03 -6.00 -14.34
CA VAL A 4 -21.21 -6.25 -15.78
C VAL A 4 -20.35 -5.33 -16.63
N HIS A 5 -20.23 -4.05 -16.27
CA HIS A 5 -19.48 -3.06 -17.07
C HIS A 5 -17.98 -3.06 -16.75
N TYR A 6 -17.61 -3.41 -15.51
CA TYR A 6 -16.22 -3.29 -15.04
C TYR A 6 -15.65 -4.60 -14.50
N GLY A 7 -16.47 -5.60 -14.15
CA GLY A 7 -16.00 -6.84 -13.52
C GLY A 7 -15.11 -7.72 -14.39
N GLY A 8 -15.13 -7.58 -15.72
CA GLY A 8 -14.19 -8.26 -16.61
C GLY A 8 -12.76 -7.72 -16.55
N ARG A 9 -12.56 -6.52 -15.97
CA ARG A 9 -11.23 -5.89 -15.79
C ARG A 9 -10.70 -6.01 -14.36
N VAL A 10 -11.54 -6.45 -13.43
CA VAL A 10 -11.20 -6.57 -12.01
C VAL A 10 -11.00 -8.04 -11.69
N THR A 11 -9.77 -8.40 -11.35
CA THR A 11 -9.38 -9.80 -11.09
C THR A 11 -9.47 -10.18 -9.62
N ASP A 12 -9.38 -9.20 -8.72
CA ASP A 12 -9.42 -9.42 -7.28
C ASP A 12 -10.83 -9.25 -6.71
N ASP A 13 -11.23 -10.15 -5.80
CA ASP A 13 -12.58 -10.14 -5.23
C ASP A 13 -12.81 -8.99 -4.25
N TYR A 14 -11.76 -8.48 -3.59
CA TYR A 14 -11.88 -7.29 -2.75
C TYR A 14 -12.08 -6.03 -3.61
N ASP A 15 -11.36 -5.90 -4.73
CA ASP A 15 -11.56 -4.80 -5.67
C ASP A 15 -12.98 -4.83 -6.25
N ARG A 16 -13.50 -6.03 -6.56
CA ARG A 16 -14.87 -6.21 -7.03
C ARG A 16 -15.89 -5.74 -5.99
N ARG A 17 -15.70 -6.15 -4.74
CA ARG A 17 -16.55 -5.74 -3.61
C ARG A 17 -16.50 -4.22 -3.42
N LEU A 18 -15.31 -3.64 -3.42
CA LEU A 18 -15.10 -2.20 -3.27
C LEU A 18 -15.87 -1.40 -4.33
N MET A 19 -15.76 -1.80 -5.60
CA MET A 19 -16.48 -1.12 -6.68
C MET A 19 -18.00 -1.26 -6.57
N CYS A 20 -18.50 -2.39 -6.07
CA CYS A 20 -19.94 -2.53 -5.79
C CYS A 20 -20.38 -1.57 -4.68
N THR A 21 -19.60 -1.44 -3.61
CA THR A 21 -19.88 -0.48 -2.54
C THR A 21 -19.87 0.98 -3.03
N TYR A 22 -18.92 1.38 -3.89
CA TYR A 22 -18.95 2.70 -4.51
C TYR A 22 -20.20 2.91 -5.36
N ALA A 23 -20.57 1.92 -6.17
CA ALA A 23 -21.77 2.02 -7.00
C ALA A 23 -23.04 2.16 -6.16
N GLU A 24 -23.14 1.43 -5.04
CA GLU A 24 -24.27 1.52 -4.12
C GLU A 24 -24.36 2.88 -3.41
N GLU A 25 -23.23 3.45 -2.99
CA GLU A 25 -23.21 4.74 -2.27
C GLU A 25 -23.43 5.93 -3.22
N TRP A 26 -22.84 5.89 -4.42
CA TRP A 26 -22.85 7.02 -5.37
C TRP A 26 -24.03 6.98 -6.34
N ILE A 27 -24.53 5.79 -6.67
CA ILE A 27 -25.69 5.60 -7.56
C ILE A 27 -26.92 5.24 -6.71
N HIS A 28 -27.24 6.12 -5.77
CA HIS A 28 -28.40 6.00 -4.87
C HIS A 28 -29.36 7.18 -5.09
N PRO A 29 -30.69 7.02 -4.91
CA PRO A 29 -31.64 8.14 -4.98
C PRO A 29 -31.30 9.32 -4.07
N ARG A 30 -30.59 9.07 -2.97
CA ARG A 30 -30.05 10.11 -2.07
C ARG A 30 -29.09 11.06 -2.80
N ALA A 31 -28.35 10.59 -3.80
CA ALA A 31 -27.46 11.42 -4.59
C ALA A 31 -28.20 12.52 -5.37
N LEU A 32 -29.50 12.35 -5.62
CA LEU A 32 -30.33 13.31 -6.35
C LEU A 32 -30.87 14.45 -5.45
N GLN A 33 -30.66 14.38 -4.13
CA GLN A 33 -31.09 15.41 -3.18
C GLN A 33 -30.21 16.66 -3.27
N ASP A 34 -30.79 17.84 -3.06
CA ASP A 34 -30.11 19.15 -3.13
C ASP A 34 -28.97 19.28 -2.13
N GLU A 35 -29.10 18.62 -0.98
CA GLU A 35 -28.13 18.64 0.11
C GLU A 35 -27.01 17.61 -0.09
N PHE A 36 -27.12 16.73 -1.10
CA PHE A 36 -26.11 15.71 -1.33
C PHE A 36 -24.81 16.32 -1.84
N GLN A 37 -23.71 15.89 -1.22
CA GLN A 37 -22.36 16.21 -1.62
C GLN A 37 -21.50 14.97 -1.42
N PHE A 38 -20.64 14.67 -2.40
CA PHE A 38 -19.69 13.56 -2.30
C PHE A 38 -18.62 13.84 -1.23
N TYR A 39 -18.22 15.11 -1.15
CA TYR A 39 -17.32 15.65 -0.15
C TYR A 39 -17.64 17.13 0.02
N THR A 40 -17.16 17.79 1.08
CA THR A 40 -17.41 19.21 1.31
C THR A 40 -16.98 20.05 0.09
N GLY A 41 -17.95 20.69 -0.58
CA GLY A 41 -17.71 21.46 -1.80
C GLY A 41 -17.90 20.70 -3.12
N TYR A 42 -18.08 19.38 -3.10
CA TYR A 42 -18.31 18.55 -4.29
C TYR A 42 -19.77 18.13 -4.38
N ARG A 43 -20.58 19.00 -4.99
CA ARG A 43 -22.02 18.79 -5.21
C ARG A 43 -22.29 18.38 -6.64
N ILE A 44 -23.43 17.73 -6.86
CA ILE A 44 -23.90 17.41 -8.21
C ILE A 44 -24.53 18.66 -8.83
N PRO A 45 -24.00 19.19 -9.96
CA PRO A 45 -24.57 20.35 -10.62
C PRO A 45 -25.96 20.02 -11.18
N LYS A 46 -26.96 20.84 -10.88
CA LYS A 46 -28.36 20.65 -11.33
C LYS A 46 -28.66 21.36 -12.64
N HIS A 47 -27.80 21.16 -13.63
CA HIS A 47 -27.93 21.83 -14.91
C HIS A 47 -28.55 20.92 -15.97
N SER A 48 -29.47 21.47 -16.74
CA SER A 48 -30.06 20.78 -17.89
C SER A 48 -29.13 20.83 -19.11
N ASN A 49 -28.21 21.80 -19.13
CA ASN A 49 -27.26 22.02 -20.20
C ASN A 49 -25.87 21.48 -19.83
N ILE A 50 -25.23 20.81 -20.77
CA ILE A 50 -23.87 20.27 -20.63
C ILE A 50 -22.85 21.39 -20.38
N GLN A 51 -23.02 22.57 -20.99
CA GLN A 51 -22.07 23.68 -20.80
C GLN A 51 -22.06 24.17 -19.36
N GLU A 52 -23.23 24.40 -18.77
CA GLU A 52 -23.33 24.81 -17.37
C GLU A 52 -22.76 23.74 -16.42
N ALA A 53 -22.93 22.45 -16.72
CA ALA A 53 -22.32 21.38 -15.96
C ALA A 53 -20.79 21.38 -16.06
N ARG A 54 -20.23 21.70 -17.24
CA ARG A 54 -18.78 21.84 -17.43
C ARG A 54 -18.23 23.04 -16.68
N ASP A 55 -18.88 24.19 -16.78
CA ASP A 55 -18.49 25.41 -16.08
C ASP A 55 -18.46 25.20 -14.56
N ALA A 56 -19.41 24.42 -14.01
CA ALA A 56 -19.43 24.04 -12.61
C ALA A 56 -18.27 23.09 -12.22
N ILE A 57 -17.89 22.16 -13.09
CA ILE A 57 -16.74 21.26 -12.87
C ILE A 57 -15.43 22.04 -12.93
N GLU A 58 -15.29 23.02 -13.83
CA GLU A 58 -14.10 23.87 -13.95
C GLU A 58 -13.87 24.77 -12.72
N GLN A 59 -14.91 25.04 -11.93
CA GLN A 59 -14.80 25.76 -10.66
C GLN A 59 -14.28 24.90 -9.51
N LEU A 60 -14.19 23.57 -9.68
CA LEU A 60 -13.66 22.68 -8.65
C LEU A 60 -12.15 22.87 -8.48
N PRO A 61 -11.62 22.58 -7.27
CA PRO A 61 -10.18 22.65 -7.03
C PRO A 61 -9.38 21.79 -8.02
N MET A 62 -8.27 22.33 -8.52
CA MET A 62 -7.31 21.56 -9.34
C MET A 62 -6.65 20.39 -8.59
N ARG A 63 -6.65 20.44 -7.25
CA ARG A 63 -6.09 19.40 -6.40
C ARG A 63 -7.18 18.85 -5.47
N ASP A 64 -7.47 17.58 -5.66
CA ASP A 64 -8.44 16.86 -4.85
C ASP A 64 -7.84 16.40 -3.52
N ASN A 65 -8.67 16.38 -2.48
CA ASN A 65 -8.34 15.72 -1.22
C ASN A 65 -8.68 14.24 -1.34
N PRO A 66 -7.81 13.29 -0.90
CA PRO A 66 -8.10 11.85 -0.92
C PRO A 66 -9.47 11.44 -0.36
N GLN A 67 -10.02 12.22 0.56
CA GLN A 67 -11.34 11.97 1.15
C GLN A 67 -12.49 11.98 0.15
N ILE A 68 -12.38 12.70 -0.99
CA ILE A 68 -13.38 12.61 -2.06
C ILE A 68 -13.46 11.20 -2.66
N TYR A 69 -12.33 10.49 -2.68
CA TYR A 69 -12.22 9.12 -3.15
C TYR A 69 -12.53 8.12 -2.03
N ALA A 70 -13.13 8.55 -0.92
CA ALA A 70 -13.35 7.75 0.29
C ALA A 70 -12.05 7.20 0.94
N LEU A 71 -10.92 7.86 0.71
CA LEU A 71 -9.63 7.50 1.31
C LEU A 71 -9.33 8.38 2.54
N HIS A 72 -8.56 7.85 3.48
CA HIS A 72 -8.06 8.62 4.60
C HIS A 72 -7.02 9.66 4.13
N ALA A 73 -6.91 10.80 4.81
CA ALA A 73 -5.95 11.87 4.47
C ALA A 73 -4.47 11.39 4.42
N ASN A 74 -4.15 10.30 5.13
CA ASN A 74 -2.81 9.68 5.11
C ASN A 74 -2.44 9.07 3.74
N ALA A 75 -3.41 8.83 2.85
CA ALA A 75 -3.14 8.38 1.49
C ALA A 75 -2.29 9.42 0.74
N GLU A 76 -2.52 10.71 0.97
CA GLU A 76 -1.74 11.81 0.38
C GLU A 76 -0.28 11.76 0.85
N LEU A 77 -0.06 11.58 2.16
CA LEU A 77 1.29 11.48 2.72
C LEU A 77 2.04 10.28 2.13
N THR A 78 1.35 9.15 1.99
CA THR A 78 1.93 7.93 1.41
C THR A 78 2.30 8.14 -0.06
N PHE A 79 1.43 8.80 -0.82
CA PHE A 79 1.68 9.18 -2.22
C PHE A 79 2.91 10.09 -2.35
N GLN A 80 2.97 11.15 -1.55
CA GLN A 80 4.11 12.09 -1.57
C GLN A 80 5.43 11.41 -1.16
N ALA A 81 5.41 10.54 -0.16
CA ALA A 81 6.59 9.78 0.26
C ALA A 81 7.11 8.85 -0.86
N LYS A 82 6.19 8.17 -1.56
CA LYS A 82 6.51 7.34 -2.72
C LYS A 82 7.10 8.17 -3.84
N GLN A 83 6.46 9.29 -4.20
CA GLN A 83 6.94 10.19 -5.24
C GLN A 83 8.33 10.74 -4.91
N ALA A 84 8.58 11.14 -3.66
CA ALA A 84 9.90 11.60 -3.24
C ALA A 84 10.97 10.51 -3.37
N THR A 85 10.63 9.27 -3.01
CA THR A 85 11.53 8.11 -3.16
C THR A 85 11.82 7.81 -4.63
N ASP A 86 10.81 7.87 -5.50
CA ASP A 86 10.97 7.67 -6.94
C ASP A 86 11.86 8.77 -7.57
N VAL A 87 11.69 10.02 -7.15
CA VAL A 87 12.54 11.15 -7.59
C VAL A 87 13.97 10.97 -7.11
N LEU A 88 14.19 10.67 -5.83
CA LEU A 88 15.52 10.43 -5.28
C LEU A 88 16.21 9.22 -5.94
N GLY A 89 15.46 8.15 -6.18
CA GLY A 89 15.94 6.97 -6.92
C GLY A 89 16.36 7.34 -8.34
N THR A 90 15.59 8.20 -9.02
CA THR A 90 15.93 8.71 -10.35
C THR A 90 17.20 9.56 -10.32
N ILE A 91 17.36 10.43 -9.33
CA ILE A 91 18.57 11.25 -9.15
C ILE A 91 19.81 10.36 -8.98
N LEU A 92 19.73 9.37 -8.10
CA LEU A 92 20.81 8.41 -7.88
C LEU A 92 21.12 7.59 -9.14
N ALA A 93 20.10 7.23 -9.94
CA ALA A 93 20.28 6.48 -11.17
C ALA A 93 20.99 7.29 -12.27
N VAL A 94 20.81 8.62 -12.30
CA VAL A 94 21.44 9.53 -13.26
C VAL A 94 22.83 10.00 -12.79
N GLN A 95 23.18 9.81 -11.51
CA GLN A 95 24.46 10.23 -10.96
C GLN A 95 25.63 9.48 -11.64
N PRO A 96 26.66 10.19 -12.16
CA PRO A 96 27.81 9.55 -12.79
C PRO A 96 28.61 8.75 -11.75
N LYS A 97 28.81 7.46 -12.02
CA LYS A 97 29.50 6.51 -11.12
C LYS A 97 30.99 6.83 -10.92
N ASP A 98 31.56 7.67 -11.77
CA ASP A 98 32.97 8.06 -11.74
C ASP A 98 33.26 9.22 -10.76
N ALA A 99 32.25 9.83 -10.14
CA ALA A 99 32.42 10.93 -9.19
C ALA A 99 32.71 10.49 -7.74
N SER A 100 32.77 9.17 -7.47
CA SER A 100 33.10 8.64 -6.15
C SER A 100 34.61 8.41 -6.02
N SER A 101 35.36 9.50 -5.87
CA SER A 101 36.75 9.48 -5.41
C SER A 101 36.83 10.16 -4.05
N GLY A 102 36.45 9.47 -2.99
CA GLY A 102 36.71 9.96 -1.64
C GLY A 102 35.90 9.30 -0.53
N ASN A 103 36.51 8.33 0.15
CA ASN A 103 36.23 8.00 1.56
C ASN A 103 34.81 7.61 1.97
N GLU A 104 33.99 7.08 1.08
CA GLU A 104 32.79 6.34 1.51
C GLU A 104 33.19 4.90 1.82
N GLU A 105 32.94 4.46 3.06
CA GLU A 105 33.08 3.07 3.49
C GLU A 105 32.28 2.22 2.50
N SER A 106 32.94 1.29 1.78
CA SER A 106 32.26 0.58 0.69
C SER A 106 31.04 -0.16 1.25
N PRO A 107 29.94 -0.28 0.47
CA PRO A 107 28.72 -0.94 0.94
C PRO A 107 29.00 -2.34 1.49
N GLU A 108 30.00 -3.04 0.97
CA GLU A 108 30.49 -4.32 1.49
C GLU A 108 31.07 -4.22 2.90
N ALA A 109 31.88 -3.18 3.18
CA ALA A 109 32.45 -2.94 4.51
C ALA A 109 31.36 -2.57 5.54
N TYR A 110 30.38 -1.77 5.15
CA TYR A 110 29.22 -1.43 5.98
C TYR A 110 28.36 -2.67 6.29
N VAL A 111 28.06 -3.49 5.28
CA VAL A 111 27.32 -4.75 5.44
C VAL A 111 28.09 -5.73 6.33
N PHE A 112 29.41 -5.86 6.14
CA PHE A 112 30.24 -6.73 6.97
C PHE A 112 30.25 -6.30 8.44
N LYS A 113 30.29 -4.99 8.70
CA LYS A 113 30.20 -4.43 10.05
C LYS A 113 28.84 -4.71 10.70
N GLN A 114 27.73 -4.51 9.99
CA GLN A 114 26.40 -4.88 10.49
C GLN A 114 26.28 -6.38 10.76
N ALA A 115 26.77 -7.23 9.85
CA ALA A 115 26.74 -8.68 10.04
C ALA A 115 27.52 -9.10 11.31
N LYS A 116 28.67 -8.46 11.57
CA LYS A 116 29.46 -8.73 12.78
C LYS A 116 28.76 -8.25 14.05
N GLU A 117 28.03 -7.14 13.99
CA GLU A 117 27.20 -6.66 15.11
C GLU A 117 25.99 -7.57 15.37
N LEU A 118 25.36 -8.09 14.33
CA LEU A 118 24.29 -9.08 14.47
C LEU A 118 24.82 -10.40 15.04
N LEU A 119 26.01 -10.83 14.63
CA LEU A 119 26.69 -12.01 15.17
C LEU A 119 26.99 -11.87 16.67
N SER A 120 27.40 -10.69 17.15
CA SER A 120 27.67 -10.48 18.58
C SER A 120 26.41 -10.40 19.43
N LYS A 121 25.26 -10.08 18.83
CA LYS A 121 23.95 -10.04 19.49
C LYS A 121 23.21 -11.38 19.44
N LEU A 122 23.71 -12.37 18.70
CA LEU A 122 23.08 -13.67 18.62
C LEU A 122 23.13 -14.38 19.99
N PRO A 123 21.99 -14.90 20.48
CA PRO A 123 21.98 -15.75 21.67
C PRO A 123 22.83 -17.02 21.42
N PRO A 124 23.24 -17.71 22.50
CA PRO A 124 24.02 -18.95 22.40
C PRO A 124 23.34 -19.97 21.48
N ASP A 125 24.16 -20.72 20.75
CA ASP A 125 23.70 -21.71 19.77
C ASP A 125 22.64 -22.63 20.36
N TYR A 126 21.52 -22.74 19.65
CA TYR A 126 20.42 -23.60 20.06
C TYR A 126 20.85 -25.07 19.96
N ASP A 127 20.80 -25.81 21.08
CA ASP A 127 21.18 -27.23 21.09
C ASP A 127 20.14 -28.07 20.36
N THR A 128 20.39 -28.26 19.07
CA THR A 128 19.55 -29.01 18.13
C THR A 128 19.50 -30.51 18.43
N LYS A 129 20.49 -31.05 19.15
CA LYS A 129 20.60 -32.50 19.39
C LYS A 129 19.71 -32.97 20.53
N PHE A 130 19.53 -32.16 21.57
CA PHE A 130 18.77 -32.55 22.76
C PHE A 130 17.54 -31.68 23.03
N THR A 131 17.61 -30.37 22.75
CA THR A 131 16.51 -29.45 23.09
C THR A 131 15.37 -29.50 22.07
N VAL A 132 15.68 -29.59 20.77
CA VAL A 132 14.65 -29.68 19.70
C VAL A 132 13.79 -30.95 19.83
N PRO A 133 14.34 -32.18 19.95
CA PRO A 133 13.49 -33.38 19.99
C PRO A 133 12.65 -33.48 21.27
N SER A 134 13.19 -32.99 22.40
CA SER A 134 12.49 -32.98 23.68
C SER A 134 11.35 -31.97 23.73
N GLN A 135 11.53 -30.78 23.13
CA GLN A 135 10.47 -29.77 23.00
C GLN A 135 9.38 -30.20 22.00
N ILE A 136 9.75 -30.79 20.85
CA ILE A 136 8.78 -31.37 19.91
C ILE A 136 7.94 -32.46 20.58
N LYS A 137 8.56 -33.32 21.41
CA LYS A 137 7.85 -34.34 22.19
C LYS A 137 6.89 -33.73 23.22
N LYS A 138 7.31 -32.68 23.93
CA LYS A 138 6.44 -31.92 24.86
C LYS A 138 5.28 -31.20 24.16
N GLN A 139 5.49 -30.74 22.93
CA GLN A 139 4.47 -30.06 22.14
C GLN A 139 3.51 -31.01 21.42
N GLY A 140 3.55 -32.33 21.66
CA GLY A 140 2.63 -33.31 21.06
C GLY A 140 3.19 -34.09 19.87
N GLY A 141 4.51 -34.03 19.65
CA GLY A 141 5.24 -34.88 18.72
C GLY A 141 5.11 -34.48 17.25
N LYS A 142 5.67 -35.33 16.38
CA LYS A 142 5.64 -35.17 14.91
C LYS A 142 4.27 -35.43 14.27
N ALA A 143 3.25 -35.76 15.07
CA ALA A 143 1.89 -35.92 14.57
C ALA A 143 1.14 -34.57 14.43
N LYS A 144 1.66 -33.48 15.01
CA LYS A 144 1.06 -32.15 14.84
C LYS A 144 1.40 -31.54 13.48
N PRO A 145 0.42 -31.00 12.73
CA PRO A 145 0.63 -30.42 11.40
C PRO A 145 1.73 -29.35 11.36
N LEU A 146 1.78 -28.46 12.36
CA LEU A 146 2.81 -27.41 12.45
C LEU A 146 4.23 -27.99 12.59
N ASN A 147 4.40 -29.08 13.35
CA ASN A 147 5.70 -29.72 13.56
C ASN A 147 6.17 -30.49 12.32
N VAL A 148 5.23 -30.98 11.51
CA VAL A 148 5.53 -31.58 10.21
C VAL A 148 5.95 -30.50 9.21
N PHE A 149 5.19 -29.41 9.13
CA PHE A 149 5.46 -28.29 8.24
C PHE A 149 6.84 -27.65 8.50
N LEU A 150 7.17 -27.37 9.76
CA LEU A 150 8.47 -26.79 10.13
C LEU A 150 9.66 -27.76 9.98
N SER A 151 9.39 -29.04 9.72
CA SER A 151 10.43 -30.06 9.51
C SER A 151 10.75 -30.32 8.03
N GLN A 152 9.96 -29.77 7.11
CA GLN A 152 10.19 -29.79 5.66
C GLN A 152 11.08 -28.62 5.26
#